data_AF-A0A067B9J4-F1
#
_entry.id   AF-A0A067B9J4-F1
#
_cell.length_a   1.000
_cell.length_b   1.000
_cell.length_c   1.000
_cell.angle_alpha   90.00
_cell.angle_beta   90.00
_cell.angle_gamma   90.00
#
_symmetry.space_group_name_H-M   'P 1'
#
loop_
_entity.id
_entity.type
_entity.pdbx_description
1 polymer ?
#
loop_
_entity_poly.entity_id
_entity_poly.type
_entity_poly.pdbx_seq_one_letter_code
_entity_poly.pdbx_strand_id
1 'polypeptide(L)'
;MTKLIHTMLRVHDLERSIHFYQQALQLDVRAQYAFDNFTLTYLGNDETEVELELTFNHHQSEPYLLGNAYGHIAVSVSDIDTTHRQLMKKGLEPSEIKALDHHGQHLATFFFLTDPDGYKIEFLQRQGRYL
;
A
#
# COMPACT_ATOMS: atom_id res chain seq x y z
N MET A 1 -20.79 -2.81 17.94
CA MET A 1 -19.50 -3.47 17.64
C MET A 1 -18.72 -2.55 16.71
N THR A 2 -17.40 -2.47 16.84
CA THR A 2 -16.52 -1.61 16.02
C THR A 2 -15.97 -2.38 14.82
N LYS A 3 -15.73 -1.69 13.69
CA LYS A 3 -15.18 -2.26 12.44
C LYS A 3 -14.08 -1.35 11.90
N LEU A 4 -12.96 -1.93 11.48
CA LEU A 4 -11.91 -1.20 10.77
C LEU A 4 -12.35 -0.97 9.32
N ILE A 5 -12.22 0.25 8.82
CA ILE A 5 -12.76 0.64 7.50
C ILE A 5 -11.73 1.27 6.55
N HIS A 6 -10.68 1.92 7.07
CA HIS A 6 -9.63 2.46 6.22
C HIS A 6 -8.31 2.62 6.97
N THR A 7 -7.23 2.71 6.19
CA THR A 7 -5.94 3.27 6.63
C THR A 7 -5.74 4.60 5.92
N MET A 8 -5.27 5.62 6.63
CA MET A 8 -5.07 6.96 6.07
C MET A 8 -3.57 7.30 5.98
N LEU A 9 -3.14 7.76 4.80
CA LEU A 9 -1.79 8.26 4.52
C LEU A 9 -1.87 9.71 4.05
N ARG A 10 -0.86 10.51 4.41
CA ARG A 10 -0.70 11.85 3.84
C ARG A 10 0.24 11.77 2.64
N VAL A 11 -0.18 12.31 1.51
CA VAL A 11 0.61 12.28 0.27
C VAL A 11 0.94 13.71 -0.17
N HIS A 12 2.13 13.88 -0.74
CA HIS A 12 2.60 15.17 -1.25
C HIS A 12 2.11 15.45 -2.68
N ASP A 13 1.86 14.41 -3.47
CA ASP A 13 1.33 14.51 -4.83
C ASP A 13 0.20 13.49 -5.01
N LEU A 14 -1.04 13.98 -5.08
CA LEU A 14 -2.22 13.12 -5.12
C LEU A 14 -2.30 12.28 -6.38
N GLU A 15 -2.06 12.87 -7.57
CA GLU A 15 -2.18 12.16 -8.84
C GLU A 15 -1.11 11.08 -8.97
N ARG A 16 0.13 11.41 -8.59
CA ARG A 16 1.24 10.45 -8.56
C ARG A 16 0.93 9.27 -7.65
N SER A 17 0.37 9.52 -6.47
CA SER A 17 0.03 8.46 -5.52
C SER A 17 -1.15 7.61 -6.00
N ILE A 18 -2.22 8.20 -6.56
CA ILE A 18 -3.32 7.43 -7.17
C ILE A 18 -2.78 6.50 -8.26
N HIS A 19 -1.95 7.03 -9.17
CA HIS A 19 -1.37 6.23 -10.25
C HIS A 19 -0.53 5.07 -9.72
N PHE A 20 0.30 5.33 -8.72
CA PHE A 20 1.11 4.30 -8.07
C PHE A 20 0.23 3.19 -7.48
N TYR A 21 -0.79 3.53 -6.70
CA TYR A 21 -1.65 2.54 -6.03
C TYR A 21 -2.53 1.75 -7.01
N GLN A 22 -2.96 2.37 -8.12
CA GLN A 22 -3.60 1.65 -9.23
C GLN A 22 -2.64 0.64 -9.88
N GLN A 23 -1.40 1.04 -10.16
CA GLN A 23 -0.43 0.15 -10.79
C GLN A 23 0.05 -0.97 -9.88
N ALA A 24 0.33 -0.66 -8.61
CA ALA A 24 0.92 -1.59 -7.65
C ALA A 24 -0.13 -2.54 -7.06
N LEU A 25 -1.29 -2.00 -6.66
CA LEU A 25 -2.29 -2.71 -5.86
C LEU A 25 -3.64 -2.88 -6.56
N GLN A 26 -3.82 -2.31 -7.76
CA GLN A 26 -5.10 -2.32 -8.49
C GLN A 26 -6.23 -1.69 -7.65
N LEU A 27 -5.91 -0.65 -6.87
CA LEU A 27 -6.90 0.11 -6.12
C LEU A 27 -7.36 1.30 -6.96
N ASP A 28 -8.65 1.36 -7.24
CA ASP A 28 -9.27 2.45 -7.98
C ASP A 28 -9.92 3.46 -7.03
N VAL A 29 -10.11 4.70 -7.52
CA VAL A 29 -10.80 5.75 -6.78
C VAL A 29 -12.27 5.35 -6.58
N ARG A 30 -12.66 5.13 -5.34
CA ARG A 30 -14.05 4.88 -4.92
C ARG A 30 -14.80 6.17 -4.65
N ALA A 31 -14.14 7.12 -3.99
CA ALA A 31 -14.69 8.43 -3.69
C ALA A 31 -13.58 9.48 -3.57
N GLN A 32 -13.91 10.73 -3.89
CA GLN A 32 -13.03 11.87 -3.69
C GLN A 32 -13.83 13.08 -3.20
N TYR A 33 -13.31 13.76 -2.20
CA TYR A 33 -13.94 14.94 -1.60
C TYR A 33 -12.90 16.06 -1.49
N ALA A 34 -13.11 17.13 -2.25
CA ALA A 34 -12.28 18.32 -2.22
C ALA A 34 -12.84 19.35 -1.22
N PHE A 35 -11.99 19.82 -0.33
CA PHE A 35 -12.24 20.92 0.61
C PHE A 35 -11.32 22.09 0.28
N ASP A 36 -11.49 23.23 0.95
CA ASP A 36 -10.70 24.44 0.66
C ASP A 36 -9.18 24.20 0.77
N ASN A 37 -8.75 23.49 1.81
CA ASN A 37 -7.34 23.34 2.16
C ASN A 37 -6.77 21.93 1.94
N PHE A 38 -7.62 20.95 1.65
CA PHE A 38 -7.20 19.55 1.46
C PHE A 38 -8.19 18.76 0.62
N THR A 39 -7.74 17.64 0.07
CA THR A 39 -8.55 16.67 -0.66
C THR A 39 -8.40 15.29 -0.01
N LEU A 40 -9.53 14.60 0.20
CA LEU A 40 -9.57 13.20 0.62
C LEU A 40 -9.89 12.32 -0.59
N THR A 41 -9.11 11.28 -0.82
CA THR A 41 -9.37 10.29 -1.87
C THR A 41 -9.34 8.89 -1.28
N TYR A 42 -10.41 8.13 -1.48
CA TYR A 42 -10.56 6.76 -1.01
C TYR A 42 -10.31 5.80 -2.16
N LEU A 43 -9.33 4.91 -1.99
CA LEU A 43 -8.95 3.89 -2.97
C LEU A 43 -9.35 2.50 -2.46
N GLY A 44 -9.87 1.67 -3.35
CA GLY A 44 -10.32 0.31 -3.02
C GLY A 44 -10.43 -0.59 -4.23
N ASN A 45 -10.57 -1.89 -4.00
CA ASN A 45 -10.88 -2.91 -5.01
C ASN A 45 -11.94 -3.88 -4.47
N ASP A 46 -12.26 -4.94 -5.19
CA ASP A 46 -13.31 -5.88 -4.78
C ASP A 46 -12.81 -7.01 -3.86
N GLU A 47 -11.51 -7.03 -3.54
CA GLU A 47 -10.88 -8.05 -2.68
C GLU A 47 -10.99 -7.71 -1.17
N THR A 48 -11.30 -6.45 -0.82
CA THR A 48 -11.36 -5.99 0.57
C THR A 48 -12.39 -4.88 0.76
N GLU A 49 -13.03 -4.85 1.92
CA GLU A 49 -13.91 -3.74 2.34
C GLU A 49 -13.13 -2.59 3.00
N VAL A 50 -11.83 -2.77 3.27
CA VAL A 50 -10.96 -1.75 3.86
C VAL A 50 -10.36 -0.88 2.76
N GLU A 51 -10.52 0.43 2.87
CA GLU A 51 -10.02 1.40 1.89
C GLU A 51 -8.66 1.99 2.28
N LEU A 52 -7.91 2.47 1.29
CA LEU A 52 -6.77 3.33 1.49
C LEU A 52 -7.21 4.79 1.29
N GLU A 53 -7.19 5.58 2.36
CA GLU A 53 -7.47 7.00 2.31
C GLU A 53 -6.17 7.78 2.06
N LEU A 54 -6.13 8.58 1.01
CA LEU A 54 -5.08 9.55 0.74
C LEU A 54 -5.57 10.94 1.11
N THR A 55 -4.85 11.62 2.01
CA THR A 55 -5.06 13.06 2.27
C THR A 55 -3.97 13.88 1.62
N PHE A 56 -4.37 14.77 0.74
CA PHE A 56 -3.52 15.75 0.10
C PHE A 56 -3.82 17.15 0.65
N ASN A 57 -2.85 17.78 1.32
CA ASN A 57 -2.98 19.15 1.84
C ASN A 57 -2.48 20.15 0.79
N HIS A 58 -3.33 21.09 0.36
CA HIS A 58 -3.07 21.96 -0.80
C HIS A 58 -1.87 22.92 -0.61
N HIS A 59 -1.53 23.23 0.64
CA HIS A 59 -0.44 24.14 0.99
C HIS A 59 0.81 23.43 1.50
N GLN A 60 0.85 22.09 1.45
CA GLN A 60 2.03 21.34 1.85
C GLN A 60 3.09 21.42 0.74
N SER A 61 4.15 22.21 0.96
CA SER A 61 5.24 22.34 -0.01
C SER A 61 6.33 21.27 0.15
N GLU A 62 6.54 20.77 1.38
CA GLU A 62 7.61 19.81 1.70
C GLU A 62 7.08 18.38 1.84
N PRO A 63 7.90 17.34 1.59
CA PRO A 63 7.55 15.96 1.92
C PRO A 63 7.23 15.76 3.41
N TYR A 64 6.35 14.81 3.73
CA TYR A 64 6.05 14.47 5.12
C TYR A 64 7.20 13.70 5.78
N LEU A 65 7.41 13.96 7.07
CA LEU A 65 8.30 13.15 7.90
C LEU A 65 7.56 11.90 8.37
N LEU A 66 7.99 10.72 7.92
CA LEU A 66 7.36 9.45 8.28
C LEU A 66 7.64 9.02 9.74
N GLY A 67 8.74 9.48 10.32
CA GLY A 67 9.22 8.99 11.61
C GLY A 67 9.65 7.52 11.55
N ASN A 68 9.70 6.86 12.70
CA ASN A 68 10.13 5.46 12.83
C ASN A 68 9.09 4.57 13.56
N ALA A 69 7.89 5.09 13.80
CA ALA A 69 6.82 4.38 14.50
C ALA A 69 5.91 3.60 13.54
N TYR A 70 5.55 4.20 12.39
CA TYR A 70 4.71 3.55 11.40
C TYR A 70 5.50 2.48 10.63
N GLY A 71 4.93 1.28 10.52
CA GLY A 71 5.55 0.15 9.84
C GLY A 71 5.22 0.10 8.35
N HIS A 72 4.01 -0.37 8.02
CA HIS A 72 3.53 -0.57 6.66
C HIS A 72 2.03 -0.95 6.68
N ILE A 73 1.40 -0.89 5.50
CA ILE A 73 0.23 -1.72 5.20
C ILE A 73 0.70 -3.03 4.57
N ALA A 74 -0.13 -4.07 4.63
CA ALA A 74 0.19 -5.37 4.05
C ALA A 74 -0.93 -5.83 3.10
N VAL A 75 -0.54 -6.48 2.01
CA VAL A 75 -1.43 -7.11 1.03
C VAL A 75 -1.03 -8.56 0.80
N SER A 76 -1.99 -9.42 0.48
CA SER A 76 -1.75 -10.82 0.17
C SER A 76 -1.95 -11.10 -1.31
N VAL A 77 -1.00 -11.83 -1.91
CA VAL A 77 -1.01 -12.21 -3.33
C VAL A 77 -0.94 -13.72 -3.49
N SER A 78 -1.61 -14.24 -4.52
CA SER A 78 -1.67 -15.68 -4.77
C SER A 78 -0.35 -16.29 -5.25
N ASP A 79 0.49 -15.51 -5.94
CA ASP A 79 1.79 -15.93 -6.46
C ASP A 79 2.76 -14.74 -6.39
N ILE A 80 3.65 -14.78 -5.40
CA ILE A 80 4.55 -13.68 -5.09
C ILE A 80 5.62 -13.47 -6.17
N ASP A 81 6.14 -14.52 -6.78
CA ASP A 81 7.13 -14.44 -7.86
C ASP A 81 6.55 -13.81 -9.13
N THR A 82 5.29 -14.16 -9.45
CA THR A 82 4.58 -13.56 -10.57
C THR A 82 4.26 -12.10 -10.31
N THR A 83 3.73 -11.75 -9.12
CA THR A 83 3.47 -10.35 -8.77
C THR A 83 4.75 -9.52 -8.78
N HIS A 84 5.84 -10.01 -8.17
CA HIS A 84 7.12 -9.31 -8.11
C HIS A 84 7.65 -8.96 -9.51
N ARG A 85 7.65 -9.94 -10.43
CA ARG A 85 8.04 -9.71 -11.84
C ARG A 85 7.13 -8.73 -12.57
N GLN A 86 5.83 -8.75 -12.30
CA GLN A 86 4.89 -7.81 -12.92
C GLN A 86 5.13 -6.37 -12.44
N LEU A 87 5.39 -6.17 -11.15
CA LEU A 87 5.71 -4.85 -10.59
C LEU A 87 7.01 -4.30 -11.22
N MET A 88 8.06 -5.12 -11.31
CA MET A 88 9.31 -4.73 -12.00
C MET A 88 9.08 -4.34 -13.46
N LYS A 89 8.23 -5.10 -14.20
CA LYS A 89 7.88 -4.76 -15.59
C LYS A 89 7.12 -3.44 -15.73
N LYS A 90 6.42 -3.00 -14.69
CA LYS A 90 5.76 -1.68 -14.63
C LYS A 90 6.72 -0.55 -14.26
N GLY A 91 8.02 -0.85 -14.07
CA GLY A 91 9.02 0.15 -13.68
C GLY A 91 9.03 0.47 -12.18
N LEU A 92 8.36 -0.36 -11.36
CA LEU A 92 8.41 -0.26 -9.90
C LEU A 92 9.62 -1.04 -9.37
N GLU A 93 10.08 -0.67 -8.18
CA GLU A 93 11.31 -1.21 -7.57
C GLU A 93 11.00 -2.01 -6.28
N PRO A 94 10.32 -3.17 -6.36
CA PRO A 94 10.13 -4.02 -5.19
C PRO A 94 11.48 -4.56 -4.68
N SER A 95 11.61 -4.70 -3.37
CA SER A 95 12.78 -5.33 -2.76
C SER A 95 12.91 -6.80 -3.17
N GLU A 96 14.06 -7.42 -2.88
CA GLU A 96 14.20 -8.88 -3.00
C GLU A 96 13.13 -9.61 -2.18
N ILE A 97 12.67 -10.73 -2.73
CA ILE A 97 11.78 -11.66 -2.03
C ILE A 97 12.56 -12.35 -0.90
N LYS A 98 11.95 -12.40 0.28
CA LYS A 98 12.53 -13.01 1.47
C LYS A 98 11.58 -14.05 2.05
N ALA A 99 12.16 -15.09 2.64
CA ALA A 99 11.45 -16.05 3.48
C ALA A 99 11.76 -15.75 4.94
N LEU A 100 10.73 -15.86 5.79
CA LEU A 100 10.84 -15.77 7.23
C LEU A 100 10.39 -17.10 7.83
N ASP A 101 11.28 -17.73 8.57
CA ASP A 101 11.01 -18.96 9.31
C ASP A 101 10.99 -18.67 10.81
N HIS A 102 10.04 -19.26 11.52
CA HIS A 102 9.91 -19.14 12.97
C HIS A 102 9.91 -20.53 13.60
N HIS A 103 10.88 -20.78 14.49
CA HIS A 103 11.08 -22.10 15.12
C HIS A 103 11.18 -23.27 14.13
N GLY A 104 11.84 -23.05 12.99
CA GLY A 104 12.03 -24.08 11.95
C GLY A 104 10.78 -24.35 11.10
N GLN A 105 9.72 -23.55 11.24
CA GLN A 105 8.55 -23.58 10.38
C GLN A 105 8.50 -22.34 9.50
N HIS A 106 8.13 -22.53 8.23
CA HIS A 106 7.94 -21.41 7.31
C HIS A 106 6.76 -20.54 7.78
N LEU A 107 7.04 -19.26 8.05
CA LEU A 107 6.03 -18.32 8.55
C LEU A 107 5.49 -17.43 7.43
N ALA A 108 6.36 -16.90 6.57
CA ALA A 108 5.97 -16.00 5.49
C ALA A 108 7.02 -15.95 4.37
N THR A 109 6.55 -15.77 3.14
CA THR A 109 7.36 -15.30 2.01
C THR A 109 6.84 -13.93 1.60
N PHE A 110 7.70 -12.91 1.54
CA PHE A 110 7.28 -11.53 1.35
C PHE A 110 8.34 -10.68 0.63
N PHE A 111 7.93 -9.53 0.10
CA PHE A 111 8.81 -8.43 -0.28
C PHE A 111 8.17 -7.10 0.12
N PHE A 112 8.95 -6.02 0.09
CA PHE A 112 8.44 -4.66 0.28
C PHE A 112 8.46 -3.87 -1.01
N LEU A 113 7.44 -3.04 -1.19
CA LEU A 113 7.45 -1.95 -2.15
C LEU A 113 7.27 -0.62 -1.39
N THR A 114 8.01 0.40 -1.79
CA THR A 114 7.90 1.73 -1.20
C THR A 114 7.14 2.64 -2.15
N ASP A 115 6.14 3.36 -1.65
CA ASP A 115 5.38 4.32 -2.42
C ASP A 115 6.17 5.63 -2.68
N PRO A 116 5.67 6.56 -3.51
CA PRO A 116 6.38 7.78 -3.86
C PRO A 116 6.65 8.73 -2.68
N ASP A 117 5.92 8.58 -1.57
CA ASP A 117 6.06 9.38 -0.35
C ASP A 117 6.89 8.64 0.74
N GLY A 118 7.34 7.41 0.46
CA GLY A 118 8.20 6.61 1.33
C GLY A 118 7.46 5.60 2.22
N TYR A 119 6.14 5.47 2.10
CA TYR A 119 5.38 4.48 2.85
C TYR A 119 5.66 3.08 2.32
N LYS A 120 5.90 2.14 3.24
CA LYS A 120 6.16 0.75 2.90
C LYS A 120 4.86 -0.04 2.77
N ILE A 121 4.84 -0.95 1.80
CA ILE A 121 3.78 -1.91 1.54
C ILE A 121 4.41 -3.30 1.55
N GLU A 122 3.95 -4.16 2.43
CA GLU A 122 4.37 -5.56 2.48
C GLU A 122 3.49 -6.41 1.56
N PHE A 123 4.10 -7.09 0.60
CA PHE A 123 3.42 -8.09 -0.23
C PHE A 123 3.72 -9.47 0.32
N LEU A 124 2.70 -10.20 0.73
CA LEU A 124 2.80 -11.54 1.31
C LEU A 124 2.24 -12.61 0.38
N GLN A 125 2.97 -13.71 0.22
CA GLN A 125 2.44 -14.92 -0.39
C GLN A 125 1.24 -15.43 0.41
N ARG A 126 0.12 -15.70 -0.26
CA ARG A 126 -1.12 -16.19 0.34
C ARG A 126 -0.95 -17.62 0.86
N GLN A 127 -0.70 -17.74 2.16
CA GLN A 127 -0.52 -19.01 2.88
C GLN A 127 -0.91 -18.85 4.36
N GLY A 128 -1.10 -19.97 5.07
CA GLY A 128 -1.37 -19.97 6.50
C GLY A 128 -2.63 -19.22 6.88
N ARG A 129 -2.50 -18.18 7.71
CA ARG A 129 -3.63 -17.36 8.19
C ARG A 129 -4.22 -16.40 7.16
N TYR A 130 -3.64 -16.33 5.96
CA TYR A 130 -4.06 -15.44 4.88
C TYR A 130 -4.82 -16.16 3.75
N LEU A 131 -5.15 -17.45 3.94
CA LEU A 131 -5.98 -18.24 3.02
C LEU A 131 -7.45 -17.82 3.08
#